data_AF-A0A2I0JE85-F1
#
_entry.id   AF-A0A2I0JE85-F1
#
_cell.length_a   1.000
_cell.length_b   1.000
_cell.length_c   1.000
_cell.angle_alpha   90.00
_cell.angle_beta   90.00
_cell.angle_gamma   90.00
#
_symmetry.space_group_name_H-M   'P 1'
#
loop_
_entity.id
_entity.type
_entity.pdbx_description
1 polymer ?
#
loop_
_entity_poly.entity_id
_entity_poly.type
_entity_poly.pdbx_seq_one_letter_code
_entity_poly.pdbx_strand_id
1 'polypeptide(L)'
;MVEAYNGNNFLKGFDVDERSVVSHLFHQWAKRQAFKDPKRLLGKVGFVIDERLRVQKNKHKDVLRALKSCLNSDEAFQYAEYVLRWEQLPADQRAHLMREKQEHFQKLRIEKSMGSAAPTSKQISYLQNLGCTVTPTSRLHACRLIERYKSL
;
A
#
# COMPACT_ATOMS: atom_id res chain seq x y z
N MET A 1 4.79 -8.92 -13.55
CA MET A 1 3.61 -9.44 -12.83
C MET A 1 3.33 -8.64 -11.54
N VAL A 2 3.06 -7.34 -11.62
CA VAL A 2 2.68 -6.52 -10.44
C VAL A 2 1.19 -6.09 -10.50
N GLU A 3 0.53 -6.36 -11.64
CA GLU A 3 -0.84 -5.92 -11.92
C GLU A 3 -1.95 -6.78 -11.27
N ALA A 4 -1.61 -7.96 -10.72
CA ALA A 4 -2.61 -8.86 -10.13
C ALA A 4 -3.16 -8.42 -8.76
N TYR A 5 -2.59 -7.37 -8.15
CA TYR A 5 -2.99 -6.81 -6.85
C TYR A 5 -3.82 -5.52 -6.97
N ASN A 6 -4.49 -5.32 -8.10
CA ASN A 6 -5.37 -4.17 -8.37
C ASN A 6 -6.65 -4.12 -7.51
N GLY A 7 -6.88 -5.08 -6.61
CA GLY A 7 -8.02 -5.06 -5.68
C GLY A 7 -8.01 -3.85 -4.75
N ASN A 8 -6.89 -3.13 -4.62
CA ASN A 8 -6.79 -1.95 -3.75
C ASN A 8 -7.41 -0.66 -4.32
N ASN A 9 -7.99 -0.67 -5.52
CA ASN A 9 -8.63 0.52 -6.08
C ASN A 9 -9.82 0.97 -5.23
N PHE A 10 -10.60 0.04 -4.68
CA PHE A 10 -11.67 0.35 -3.74
C PHE A 10 -11.18 1.14 -2.52
N LEU A 11 -10.05 0.74 -1.93
CA LEU A 11 -9.48 1.44 -0.78
C LEU A 11 -8.99 2.86 -1.11
N LYS A 12 -8.71 3.18 -2.38
CA LYS A 12 -8.29 4.54 -2.78
C LYS A 12 -9.39 5.58 -2.57
N GLY A 13 -10.66 5.17 -2.53
CA GLY A 13 -11.79 6.03 -2.23
C GLY A 13 -11.87 6.51 -0.77
N PHE A 14 -10.99 6.02 0.10
CA PHE A 14 -10.92 6.40 1.51
C PHE A 14 -9.59 7.09 1.84
N ASP A 15 -9.60 7.89 2.90
CA ASP A 15 -8.41 8.51 3.46
C ASP A 15 -7.41 7.46 3.93
N VAL A 16 -6.12 7.80 3.85
CA VAL A 16 -5.01 6.86 4.12
C VAL A 16 -5.14 6.21 5.50
N ASP A 17 -5.53 6.99 6.52
CA ASP A 17 -5.67 6.52 7.90
C ASP A 17 -6.90 5.62 8.09
N GLU A 18 -7.94 5.81 7.28
CA GLU A 18 -9.21 5.10 7.34
C GLU A 18 -9.19 3.75 6.60
N ARG A 19 -8.31 3.61 5.59
CA ARG A 19 -8.16 2.36 4.81
C ARG A 19 -7.90 1.15 5.69
N SER A 20 -7.21 1.33 6.81
CA SER A 20 -6.93 0.27 7.77
C SER A 20 -8.22 -0.29 8.39
N VAL A 21 -9.18 0.58 8.71
CA VAL A 21 -10.49 0.22 9.30
C VAL A 21 -11.32 -0.57 8.29
N VAL A 22 -11.38 -0.08 7.04
CA VAL A 22 -12.10 -0.76 5.94
C VAL A 22 -11.49 -2.13 5.67
N SER A 23 -10.17 -2.18 5.45
CA SER A 23 -9.45 -3.42 5.16
C SER A 23 -9.60 -4.46 6.27
N HIS A 24 -9.43 -4.04 7.53
CA HIS A 24 -9.59 -4.92 8.68
C HIS A 24 -10.97 -5.57 8.73
N LEU A 25 -12.04 -4.82 8.41
CA LEU A 25 -13.40 -5.34 8.44
C LEU A 25 -13.60 -6.47 7.43
N PHE A 26 -13.12 -6.32 6.19
CA PHE A 26 -13.21 -7.37 5.17
C PHE A 26 -12.40 -8.61 5.57
N HIS A 27 -11.13 -8.44 5.93
CA HIS A 27 -10.24 -9.54 6.30
C HIS A 27 -10.71 -10.28 7.57
N GLN A 28 -11.32 -9.58 8.53
CA GLN A 28 -11.88 -10.19 9.74
C GLN A 28 -12.96 -11.23 9.40
N TRP A 29 -13.81 -10.95 8.42
CA TRP A 29 -14.92 -11.84 8.03
C TRP A 29 -14.54 -12.86 6.96
N ALA A 30 -13.66 -12.51 6.03
CA ALA A 30 -13.18 -13.40 4.96
C ALA A 30 -12.45 -14.66 5.49
N LYS A 31 -11.93 -14.61 6.73
CA LYS A 31 -11.36 -15.78 7.42
C LYS A 31 -12.37 -16.86 7.75
N ARG A 32 -13.66 -16.52 7.90
CA ARG A 32 -14.69 -17.49 8.29
C ARG A 32 -15.23 -18.24 7.07
N GLN A 33 -15.45 -19.54 7.21
CA GLN A 33 -15.91 -20.38 6.11
C GLN A 33 -17.28 -19.96 5.55
N ALA A 34 -18.16 -19.40 6.37
CA ALA A 34 -19.48 -18.93 5.95
C ALA A 34 -19.45 -17.77 4.94
N PHE A 35 -18.31 -17.07 4.80
CA PHE A 35 -18.16 -15.86 3.98
C PHE A 35 -17.13 -16.00 2.87
N LYS A 36 -16.96 -17.22 2.32
CA LYS A 36 -16.07 -17.47 1.16
C LYS A 36 -16.67 -17.06 -0.19
N ASP A 37 -17.96 -16.74 -0.22
CA ASP A 37 -18.63 -16.11 -1.36
C ASP A 37 -18.55 -14.58 -1.25
N PRO A 38 -18.12 -13.84 -2.31
CA PRO A 38 -17.96 -12.39 -2.26
C PRO A 38 -19.26 -11.64 -1.92
N LYS A 39 -20.42 -12.07 -2.43
CA LYS A 39 -21.72 -11.41 -2.14
C LYS A 39 -22.10 -11.61 -0.68
N ARG A 40 -21.91 -12.82 -0.14
CA ARG A 40 -22.12 -13.11 1.29
C ARG A 40 -21.17 -12.30 2.18
N LEU A 41 -19.91 -12.13 1.77
CA LEU A 41 -18.95 -11.30 2.50
C LEU A 41 -19.42 -9.85 2.54
N LEU A 42 -19.81 -9.26 1.41
CA LEU A 42 -20.35 -7.89 1.35
C LEU A 42 -21.60 -7.73 2.21
N GLY A 43 -22.54 -8.68 2.14
CA GLY A 43 -23.73 -8.68 2.99
C GLY A 43 -23.38 -8.71 4.47
N LYS A 44 -22.38 -9.50 4.87
CA LYS A 44 -21.91 -9.54 6.27
C LYS A 44 -21.24 -8.24 6.69
N VAL A 45 -20.40 -7.66 5.83
CA VAL A 45 -19.76 -6.37 6.08
C VAL A 45 -20.82 -5.29 6.27
N GLY A 46 -21.83 -5.22 5.40
CA GLY A 46 -22.96 -4.29 5.53
C GLY A 46 -23.71 -4.43 6.85
N PHE A 47 -24.05 -5.67 7.24
CA PHE A 47 -24.70 -5.94 8.52
C PHE A 47 -23.87 -5.43 9.72
N VAL A 48 -22.56 -5.68 9.71
CA VAL A 48 -21.67 -5.25 10.81
C VAL A 48 -21.50 -3.74 10.85
N ILE A 49 -21.50 -3.07 9.70
CA ILE A 49 -21.53 -1.61 9.64
C ILE A 49 -22.78 -1.09 10.34
N ASP A 50 -23.95 -1.66 10.06
CA ASP A 50 -25.22 -1.24 10.68
C ASP A 50 -25.25 -1.44 12.20
N GLU A 51 -24.66 -2.53 12.71
CA GLU A 51 -24.47 -2.71 14.15
C GLU A 51 -23.53 -1.65 14.73
N ARG A 52 -22.38 -1.42 14.07
CA ARG A 52 -21.36 -0.47 14.54
C ARG A 52 -21.83 0.98 14.49
N LEU A 53 -22.70 1.35 13.56
CA LEU A 53 -23.27 2.69 13.45
C LEU A 53 -24.29 2.99 14.56
N ARG A 54 -24.97 1.96 15.09
CA ARG A 54 -25.90 2.09 16.22
C ARG A 54 -25.20 2.37 17.55
N VAL A 55 -23.93 1.97 17.69
CA VAL A 55 -23.12 2.24 18.89
C VAL A 55 -22.82 3.74 19.00
N GLN A 56 -23.25 4.38 20.10
CA GLN A 56 -23.09 5.83 20.26
C GLN A 56 -21.62 6.28 20.27
N LYS A 57 -20.75 5.58 20.99
CA LYS A 57 -19.32 5.94 21.20
C LYS A 57 -18.36 5.46 20.10
N ASN A 58 -18.85 5.16 18.90
CA ASN A 58 -17.98 4.72 17.81
C ASN A 58 -17.29 5.92 17.13
N LYS A 59 -15.95 5.95 17.16
CA LYS A 59 -15.12 7.01 16.57
C LYS A 59 -14.99 6.95 15.05
N HIS A 60 -15.41 5.86 14.41
CA HIS A 60 -15.26 5.62 12.97
C HIS A 60 -16.59 5.74 12.22
N LYS A 61 -17.56 6.50 12.74
CA LYS A 61 -18.90 6.57 12.13
C LYS A 61 -18.86 7.11 10.69
N ASP A 62 -18.01 8.09 10.40
CA ASP A 62 -17.98 8.73 9.09
C ASP A 62 -17.45 7.78 8.01
N VAL A 63 -16.29 7.14 8.23
CA VAL A 63 -15.79 6.08 7.35
C VAL A 63 -16.78 4.93 7.18
N LEU A 64 -17.49 4.53 8.24
CA LEU A 64 -18.47 3.46 8.15
C LEU A 64 -19.70 3.85 7.31
N ARG A 65 -20.15 5.11 7.37
CA ARG A 65 -21.21 5.62 6.49
C ARG A 65 -20.74 5.68 5.04
N ALA A 66 -19.53 6.20 4.79
CA ALA A 66 -18.93 6.23 3.46
C ALA A 66 -18.83 4.81 2.89
N LEU A 67 -18.29 3.87 3.67
CA LEU A 67 -18.18 2.48 3.29
C LEU A 67 -19.54 1.87 2.95
N LYS A 68 -20.56 2.10 3.78
CA LYS A 68 -21.91 1.60 3.52
C LYS A 68 -22.45 2.09 2.17
N SER A 69 -22.23 3.36 1.84
CA SER A 69 -22.74 3.97 0.61
C SER A 69 -22.17 3.33 -0.67
N CYS A 70 -20.93 2.82 -0.60
CA CYS A 70 -20.25 2.22 -1.75
C CYS A 70 -20.21 0.68 -1.72
N LEU A 71 -20.86 0.00 -0.76
CA LEU A 71 -20.81 -1.47 -0.66
C LEU A 71 -21.46 -2.23 -1.84
N ASN A 72 -22.37 -1.58 -2.56
CA ASN A 72 -23.03 -2.16 -3.73
C ASN A 72 -22.29 -1.88 -5.04
N SER A 73 -21.13 -1.24 -4.98
CA SER A 73 -20.32 -0.92 -6.17
C SER A 73 -19.58 -2.16 -6.70
N ASP A 74 -19.25 -2.12 -7.99
CA ASP A 74 -18.41 -3.15 -8.61
C ASP A 74 -17.01 -3.18 -7.97
N GLU A 75 -16.48 -2.02 -7.57
CA GLU A 75 -15.20 -1.91 -6.87
C GLU A 75 -15.23 -2.62 -5.51
N ALA A 76 -16.35 -2.52 -4.77
CA ALA A 76 -16.52 -3.25 -3.51
C ALA A 76 -16.53 -4.77 -3.75
N PHE A 77 -17.20 -5.22 -4.81
CA PHE A 77 -17.22 -6.63 -5.19
C PHE A 77 -15.83 -7.15 -5.57
N GLN A 78 -15.12 -6.45 -6.43
CA GLN A 78 -13.74 -6.79 -6.80
C GLN A 78 -12.80 -6.79 -5.59
N TYR A 79 -13.00 -5.88 -4.63
CA TYR A 79 -12.24 -5.89 -3.40
C TYR A 79 -12.55 -7.11 -2.52
N ALA A 80 -13.82 -7.53 -2.44
CA ALA A 80 -14.20 -8.75 -1.74
C ALA A 80 -13.53 -9.99 -2.38
N GLU A 81 -13.55 -10.12 -3.70
CA GLU A 81 -12.85 -11.19 -4.43
C GLU A 81 -11.34 -11.18 -4.16
N TYR A 82 -10.73 -9.99 -4.19
CA TYR A 82 -9.33 -9.81 -3.86
C TYR A 82 -8.99 -10.31 -2.45
N VAL A 83 -9.76 -9.88 -1.45
CA VAL A 83 -9.56 -10.28 -0.05
C VAL A 83 -9.71 -11.80 0.10
N LEU A 84 -10.69 -12.40 -0.56
CA LEU A 84 -10.93 -13.84 -0.48
C LEU A 84 -9.79 -14.65 -1.09
N ARG A 85 -9.29 -14.24 -2.26
CA ARG A 85 -8.11 -14.82 -2.88
C ARG A 85 -6.88 -14.66 -2.00
N TRP A 86 -6.71 -13.50 -1.35
CA TRP A 86 -5.63 -13.28 -0.40
C TRP A 86 -5.71 -14.25 0.79
N GLU A 87 -6.89 -14.45 1.38
CA GLU A 87 -7.08 -15.37 2.52
C GLU A 87 -6.91 -16.85 2.13
N GLN A 88 -7.02 -17.21 0.86
CA GLN A 88 -6.74 -18.57 0.37
C GLN A 88 -5.24 -18.87 0.24
N LEU A 89 -4.39 -17.83 0.20
CA LEU A 89 -2.94 -18.03 0.09
C LEU A 89 -2.36 -18.65 1.37
N PRO A 90 -1.45 -19.64 1.24
CA PRO A 90 -0.64 -20.14 2.34
C PRO A 90 0.06 -19.02 3.12
N ALA A 91 0.29 -19.24 4.42
CA ALA A 91 0.83 -18.21 5.31
C ALA A 91 2.25 -17.77 4.92
N ASP A 92 3.07 -18.72 4.50
CA ASP A 92 4.41 -18.52 3.96
C ASP A 92 4.39 -17.69 2.67
N GLN A 93 3.48 -18.00 1.74
CA GLN A 93 3.35 -17.25 0.50
C GLN A 93 2.89 -15.81 0.76
N ARG A 94 1.93 -15.61 1.68
CA ARG A 94 1.51 -14.26 2.11
C ARG A 94 2.67 -13.49 2.73
N ALA A 95 3.45 -14.13 3.60
CA ALA A 95 4.60 -13.51 4.24
C ALA A 95 5.68 -13.10 3.23
N HIS A 96 5.94 -13.94 2.22
CA HIS A 96 6.86 -13.62 1.12
C HIS A 96 6.40 -12.39 0.35
N LEU A 97 5.14 -12.38 -0.11
CA LEU A 97 4.57 -11.26 -0.86
C LEU A 97 4.54 -9.95 -0.05
N MET A 98 4.25 -10.03 1.26
CA MET A 98 4.32 -8.86 2.13
C MET A 98 5.76 -8.34 2.27
N ARG A 99 6.74 -9.22 2.37
CA ARG A 99 8.16 -8.86 2.44
C ARG A 99 8.62 -8.17 1.16
N GLU A 100 8.35 -8.77 0.00
CA GLU A 100 8.70 -8.16 -1.30
C GLU A 100 8.08 -6.77 -1.48
N LYS A 101 6.80 -6.63 -1.09
CA LYS A 101 6.09 -5.35 -1.13
C LYS A 101 6.73 -4.33 -0.19
N GLN A 102 7.08 -4.73 1.03
CA GLN A 102 7.75 -3.87 2.00
C GLN A 102 9.12 -3.41 1.50
N GLU A 103 9.94 -4.31 0.96
CA GLU A 103 11.24 -4.00 0.38
C GLU A 103 11.13 -3.04 -0.79
N HIS A 104 10.16 -3.26 -1.70
CA HIS A 104 9.90 -2.35 -2.82
C HIS A 104 9.56 -0.92 -2.35
N PHE A 105 8.63 -0.79 -1.40
CA PHE A 105 8.27 0.54 -0.88
C PHE A 105 9.40 1.19 -0.08
N GLN A 106 10.23 0.41 0.61
CA GLN A 106 11.42 0.94 1.28
C GLN A 106 12.43 1.49 0.28
N LYS A 107 12.75 0.73 -0.79
CA LYS A 107 13.64 1.18 -1.87
C LYS A 107 13.11 2.46 -2.51
N LEU A 108 11.84 2.49 -2.90
CA LEU A 108 11.22 3.68 -3.49
C LEU A 108 11.25 4.88 -2.55
N ARG A 109 11.04 4.68 -1.24
CA ARG A 109 11.11 5.75 -0.24
C ARG A 109 12.52 6.32 -0.10
N ILE A 110 13.54 5.45 -0.07
CA ILE A 110 14.95 5.85 -0.02
C ILE A 110 15.30 6.65 -1.29
N GLU A 111 14.95 6.13 -2.46
CA GLU A 111 15.21 6.80 -3.74
C GLU A 111 14.55 8.17 -3.81
N LYS A 112 13.27 8.29 -3.44
CA LYS A 112 12.58 9.58 -3.40
C LYS A 112 13.27 10.57 -2.48
N SER A 113 13.61 10.15 -1.26
CA SER A 113 14.32 10.98 -0.28
C SER A 113 15.67 11.46 -0.82
N MET A 114 16.46 10.56 -1.39
CA MET A 114 17.76 10.89 -2.00
C MET A 114 17.62 11.78 -3.24
N GLY A 115 16.55 11.61 -4.01
CA GLY A 115 16.25 12.40 -5.20
C GLY A 115 15.84 13.84 -4.88
N SER A 116 15.16 14.06 -3.75
CA SER A 116 14.76 15.39 -3.29
C SER A 116 15.82 16.12 -2.46
N ALA A 117 16.82 15.41 -1.94
CA ALA A 117 17.82 16.00 -1.05
C ALA A 117 19.04 16.54 -1.82
N ALA A 118 19.58 17.68 -1.36
CA ALA A 118 20.80 18.26 -1.92
C ALA A 118 22.01 17.32 -1.72
N PRO A 119 22.95 17.26 -2.70
CA PRO A 119 24.17 16.47 -2.59
C PRO A 119 24.96 16.82 -1.32
N THR A 120 25.55 15.81 -0.69
CA THR A 120 26.40 16.05 0.49
C THR A 120 27.79 16.53 0.08
N SER A 121 28.45 17.32 0.94
CA SER A 121 29.81 17.81 0.67
C SER A 121 30.79 16.67 0.38
N LYS A 122 30.67 15.54 1.10
CA LYS A 122 31.49 14.34 0.86
C LYS A 122 31.30 13.78 -0.55
N GLN A 123 30.06 13.69 -1.04
CA GLN A 123 29.79 13.22 -2.40
C GLN A 123 30.33 14.18 -3.45
N ILE A 124 30.20 15.50 -3.23
CA ILE A 124 30.72 16.53 -4.14
C ILE A 124 32.24 16.44 -4.22
N SER A 125 32.94 16.44 -3.09
CA SER A 125 34.41 16.32 -3.06
C SER A 125 34.90 15.02 -3.69
N TYR A 126 34.19 13.92 -3.47
CA TYR A 126 34.56 12.64 -4.06
C TYR A 126 34.40 12.65 -5.60
N LEU A 127 33.33 13.24 -6.13
CA LEU A 127 33.14 13.43 -7.57
C LEU A 127 34.22 14.30 -8.19
N GLN A 128 34.64 15.38 -7.51
CA GLN A 128 35.75 16.22 -7.96
C GLN A 128 37.05 15.43 -8.06
N ASN A 129 37.36 14.58 -7.08
CA ASN A 129 38.54 13.72 -7.10
C ASN A 129 38.52 12.69 -8.24
N LEU A 130 37.32 12.26 -8.67
CA LEU A 130 37.15 11.38 -9.83
C LEU A 130 37.22 12.15 -11.17
N GLY A 131 37.49 13.46 -11.16
CA GLY A 131 37.51 14.29 -12.36
C GLY A 131 36.12 14.58 -12.94
N CYS A 132 35.06 14.43 -12.13
CA CYS A 132 33.70 14.73 -12.58
C CYS A 132 33.49 16.24 -12.74
N THR A 133 33.09 16.67 -13.94
CA THR A 133 32.80 18.07 -14.27
C THR A 133 31.32 18.43 -14.12
N VAL A 134 30.46 17.44 -13.89
CA VAL A 134 29.01 17.62 -13.74
C VAL A 134 28.66 17.94 -12.28
N THR A 135 27.99 19.06 -12.04
CA THR A 135 27.47 19.39 -10.70
C THR A 135 26.23 18.54 -10.41
N PRO A 136 26.23 17.70 -9.36
CA PRO A 136 25.07 16.90 -9.02
C PRO A 136 23.91 17.77 -8.54
N THR A 137 22.70 17.45 -8.96
CA THR A 137 21.47 18.19 -8.59
C THR A 137 20.77 17.60 -7.36
N SER A 138 21.09 16.36 -6.98
CA SER A 138 20.57 15.69 -5.79
C SER A 138 21.54 14.63 -5.27
N ARG A 139 21.31 14.11 -4.05
CA ARG A 139 22.11 12.99 -3.51
C ARG A 139 22.02 11.75 -4.40
N LEU A 140 20.84 11.48 -4.95
CA LEU A 140 20.65 10.36 -5.87
C LEU A 140 21.43 10.56 -7.17
N HIS A 141 21.41 11.78 -7.72
CA HIS A 141 22.19 12.12 -8.91
C HIS A 141 23.70 11.99 -8.63
N ALA A 142 24.17 12.48 -7.48
CA ALA A 142 25.56 12.33 -7.06
C ALA A 142 25.99 10.85 -6.97
N CYS A 143 25.17 9.98 -6.35
CA CYS A 143 25.47 8.54 -6.29
C CYS A 143 25.59 7.92 -7.69
N ARG A 144 24.67 8.22 -8.60
CA ARG A 144 24.70 7.70 -9.97
C ARG A 144 25.93 8.17 -10.75
N LEU A 145 26.35 9.43 -10.56
CA LEU A 145 27.59 9.94 -11.17
C LEU A 145 28.81 9.20 -10.60
N ILE A 146 28.86 8.97 -9.28
CA ILE A 146 29.95 8.23 -8.65
C ILE A 146 30.08 6.82 -9.23
N GLU A 147 28.97 6.10 -9.34
CA GLU A 147 28.96 4.74 -9.93
C GLU A 147 29.49 4.74 -11.36
N ARG A 148 29.03 5.67 -12.20
CA ARG A 148 29.50 5.80 -13.59
C ARG A 148 30.99 6.10 -13.70
N TYR A 149 31.50 7.03 -12.89
CA TYR A 149 32.91 7.41 -12.93
C TYR A 149 33.84 6.35 -12.32
N LYS A 150 33.35 5.48 -11.43
CA LYS A 150 34.11 4.33 -10.92
C LYS A 150 34.23 3.19 -11.93
N SER A 151 33.33 3.11 -12.91
CA SER A 151 33.33 2.07 -13.94
C SER A 151 34.11 2.44 -15.20
N LEU A 152 34.73 3.63 -15.23
CA LEU A 152 35.63 4.11 -16.29
C LEU A 152 37.07 3.75 -15.94
#